data_AF-A0A5D0RPG8-F1
#
_entry.id   AF-A0A5D0RPG8-F1
#
_cell.length_a   1.000
_cell.length_b   1.000
_cell.length_c   1.000
_cell.angle_alpha   90.00
_cell.angle_beta   90.00
_cell.angle_gamma   90.00
#
_symmetry.space_group_name_H-M   'P 1'
#
loop_
_entity.id
_entity.type
_entity.pdbx_description
1 polymer ?
#
loop_
_entity_poly.entity_id
_entity_poly.type
_entity_poly.pdbx_seq_one_letter_code
_entity_poly.pdbx_strand_id
1 'polypeptide(L)' 'MFNRAPKKITNPKAEMAQSALYIIGVVFGFAAFGALTSGEFLGILICGGISIGAIRWGASIKTTWEADGQVTRYR' A
#
# COMPACT_ATOMS: atom_id res chain seq x y z
N MET A 1 0.56 -31.91 20.81
CA MET A 1 1.21 -30.70 21.36
C MET A 1 0.56 -29.48 20.72
N PHE A 2 -0.03 -28.58 21.52
CA PHE A 2 -0.62 -27.32 21.03
C PHE A 2 0.49 -26.26 21.01
N ASN A 3 1.03 -25.96 19.83
CA ASN A 3 2.02 -24.90 19.70
C ASN A 3 1.30 -23.55 19.51
N ARG A 4 1.28 -22.70 20.54
CA ARG A 4 0.73 -21.33 20.48
C ARG A 4 1.86 -20.37 20.11
N ALA A 5 2.39 -20.49 18.90
CA ALA A 5 3.29 -19.47 18.36
C ALA A 5 2.44 -18.40 17.65
N PRO A 6 2.64 -17.09 17.93
CA PRO A 6 1.99 -16.04 17.17
C PRO A 6 2.46 -16.13 15.73
N LYS A 7 1.56 -16.53 14.82
CA LYS A 7 1.82 -16.47 13.38
C LYS A 7 1.33 -15.12 12.86
N LYS A 8 2.23 -14.40 12.19
CA LYS A 8 1.85 -13.25 11.36
C LYS A 8 1.05 -13.78 10.17
N ILE A 9 -0.22 -13.39 10.08
CA ILE A 9 -1.08 -13.67 8.93
C ILE A 9 -1.06 -12.45 8.03
N THR A 10 -0.47 -12.59 6.85
CA THR A 10 -0.53 -11.56 5.81
C THR A 10 -1.86 -11.72 5.06
N ASN A 11 -2.63 -10.64 4.94
CA ASN A 11 -3.83 -10.64 4.12
C ASN A 11 -3.46 -10.28 2.67
N PRO A 12 -3.51 -11.24 1.73
CA PRO A 12 -3.09 -11.01 0.35
C PRO A 12 -3.92 -9.94 -0.36
N LYS A 13 -5.18 -9.72 0.03
CA LYS A 13 -6.02 -8.66 -0.54
C LYS A 13 -5.57 -7.27 -0.07
N ALA A 14 -5.15 -7.15 1.18
CA ALA A 14 -4.64 -5.91 1.74
C ALA A 14 -3.28 -5.54 1.11
N GLU A 15 -2.43 -6.54 0.90
CA GLU A 15 -1.13 -6.37 0.23
C GLU A 15 -1.29 -5.96 -1.24
N MET A 16 -2.27 -6.56 -1.94
CA MET A 16 -2.61 -6.17 -3.31
C MET A 16 -3.15 -4.74 -3.37
N ALA A 17 -4.01 -4.34 -2.43
CA ALA A 17 -4.52 -2.97 -2.35
C ALA A 17 -3.41 -1.94 -2.03
N GLN A 18 -2.51 -2.26 -1.10
CA GLN A 18 -1.33 -1.43 -0.79
C GLN A 18 -0.43 -1.29 -2.02
N SER A 19 -0.15 -2.39 -2.72
CA SER A 19 0.66 -2.39 -3.93
C SER A 19 0.03 -1.59 -5.06
N ALA A 20 -1.29 -1.72 -5.27
CA ALA A 20 -2.03 -0.94 -6.26
C ALA A 20 -1.96 0.57 -5.96
N LEU A 21 -2.11 0.97 -4.70
CA LEU A 21 -2.00 2.37 -4.28
C LEU A 21 -0.58 2.92 -4.49
N TYR A 22 0.47 2.14 -4.25
CA TYR A 22 1.82 2.57 -4.56
C TYR A 22 2.06 2.73 -6.06
N ILE A 23 1.57 1.80 -6.88
CA ILE A 23 1.68 1.91 -8.34
C ILE A 23 0.98 3.18 -8.83
N ILE A 24 -0.25 3.43 -8.37
CA ILE A 24 -0.99 4.65 -8.68
C ILE A 24 -0.17 5.88 -8.25
N GLY A 25 0.37 5.87 -7.03
CA GLY A 25 1.22 6.93 -6.52
C GLY A 25 2.40 7.23 -7.42
N VAL A 26 3.14 6.20 -7.84
CA VAL A 26 4.31 6.35 -8.73
C VAL A 26 3.90 6.88 -10.10
N VAL A 27 2.83 6.37 -10.70
CA VAL A 27 2.34 6.83 -12.02
C VAL A 27 1.99 8.31 -12.01
N PHE A 28 1.23 8.76 -11.00
CA PHE A 28 0.89 10.18 -10.86
C PHE A 28 2.11 11.03 -10.48
N GLY A 29 3.09 10.48 -9.77
CA GLY A 29 4.37 11.15 -9.51
C GLY A 29 5.15 11.43 -10.80
N PHE A 30 5.22 10.46 -11.72
CA PHE A 30 5.82 10.67 -13.04
C PHE A 30 5.02 11.66 -13.90
N ALA A 31 3.68 11.61 -13.86
CA ALA A 31 2.85 12.60 -14.56
C ALA A 31 3.07 14.02 -14.03
N ALA A 32 3.19 14.19 -12.70
CA ALA A 32 3.52 15.47 -12.07
C ALA A 32 4.91 15.96 -12.50
N PHE A 33 5.89 15.07 -12.61
CA PHE A 33 7.22 15.40 -13.11
C PHE A 33 7.19 15.83 -14.58
N GLY A 34 6.41 15.14 -15.43
CA GLY A 34 6.18 15.57 -16.81
C GLY A 34 5.54 16.96 -16.89
N ALA A 35 4.51 17.23 -16.09
CA ALA A 35 3.87 18.54 -16.00
C ALA A 35 4.83 19.64 -15.49
N LEU A 36 5.79 19.29 -14.62
CA LEU A 36 6.85 20.19 -14.18
C LEU A 36 7.75 20.60 -15.34
N THR A 37 8.10 19.66 -16.22
CA THR A 37 8.94 19.96 -17.39
C THR A 37 8.23 20.82 -18.45
N SER A 38 6.89 20.79 -18.51
CA SER A 38 6.10 21.64 -19.42
C SER A 38 5.65 22.96 -18.79
N GLY A 39 5.92 23.20 -17.51
CA GLY A 39 5.50 24.41 -16.79
C GLY A 39 4.00 24.44 -16.41
N GLU A 40 3.29 23.31 -16.51
CA GLU A 40 1.86 23.22 -16.15
C GLU A 40 1.64 23.11 -14.64
N PHE A 41 1.55 24.25 -13.97
CA PHE A 41 1.43 24.32 -12.50
C PHE A 41 0.21 23.57 -11.93
N LEU A 42 -0.93 23.62 -12.62
CA LEU A 42 -2.15 22.92 -12.20
C LEU A 42 -2.00 21.40 -12.30
N GLY A 43 -1.38 20.91 -13.37
CA GLY A 43 -1.12 19.48 -13.59
C GLY A 43 -0.19 18.91 -12.52
N ILE A 44 0.85 19.68 -12.13
CA ILE A 44 1.77 19.32 -11.05
C ILE A 44 1.03 19.19 -9.72
N LEU A 45 0.20 20.18 -9.37
CA LEU A 45 -0.54 20.19 -8.10
C LEU A 45 -1.51 19.01 -7.98
N ILE A 46 -2.27 18.74 -9.04
CA ILE A 46 -3.23 17.64 -9.06
C ILE A 46 -2.50 16.30 -9.01
N CYS A 47 -1.58 16.06 -9.94
CA CYS A 47 -0.89 14.78 -10.04
C CYS A 47 0.01 14.53 -8.83
N GLY A 48 0.74 15.55 -8.35
CA GLY A 48 1.57 15.46 -7.15
C GLY A 48 0.75 15.24 -5.89
N GLY A 49 -0.40 15.91 -5.75
CA GLY A 49 -1.32 15.69 -4.63
C GLY A 49 -1.89 14.27 -4.60
N ILE A 50 -2.32 13.76 -5.77
CA ILE A 50 -2.80 12.37 -5.91
C ILE A 50 -1.67 11.38 -5.59
N SER A 51 -0.45 11.65 -6.04
CA SER A 51 0.71 10.79 -5.79
C SER A 51 0.96 10.62 -4.28
N ILE A 52 1.05 11.74 -3.56
CA ILE A 52 1.31 11.76 -2.12
C ILE A 52 0.14 11.12 -1.36
N GLY A 53 -1.09 11.41 -1.77
CA GLY A 53 -2.29 10.84 -1.17
C GLY A 53 -2.34 9.31 -1.31
N ALA A 54 -2.07 8.80 -2.51
CA ALA A 54 -2.08 7.36 -2.78
C ALA A 54 -0.99 6.63 -1.98
N ILE A 55 0.24 7.18 -1.92
CA ILE A 55 1.34 6.60 -1.15
C ILE A 55 1.01 6.60 0.35
N ARG A 56 0.48 7.72 0.89
CA ARG A 56 0.10 7.82 2.29
C ARG A 56 -1.01 6.83 2.64
N TRP A 57 -2.01 6.67 1.78
CA TRP A 57 -3.09 5.72 2.00
C TRP A 57 -2.59 4.28 1.93
N GLY A 58 -1.74 3.95 0.94
CA GLY A 58 -1.11 2.63 0.83
C GLY A 58 -0.30 2.28 2.09
N ALA A 59 0.49 3.23 2.61
CA ALA A 59 1.25 3.04 3.84
C ALA A 59 0.39 2.85 5.10
N SER A 60 -0.87 3.31 5.10
CA SER A 60 -1.77 3.14 6.24
C SER A 60 -2.47 1.77 6.29
N ILE A 61 -2.40 0.99 5.20
CA ILE A 61 -3.02 -0.34 5.14
C ILE A 61 -2.19 -1.31 5.97
N LYS A 62 -2.80 -1.85 7.04
CA LYS A 62 -2.23 -2.97 7.79
C LYS A 62 -2.38 -4.26 6.99
N THR A 63 -1.26 -4.75 6.47
CA THR A 63 -1.20 -6.01 5.70
C THR A 63 -0.97 -7.24 6.57
N THR A 64 -0.38 -7.05 7.75
CA THR A 64 -0.08 -8.12 8.70
C THR A 64 -0.92 -8.00 9.96
N TRP A 65 -1.51 -9.13 10.34
CA TRP A 65 -2.24 -9.28 11.59
C TRP A 65 -1.55 -10.35 12.43
N GLU A 66 -1.41 -10.11 13.73
CA GLU A 66 -0.96 -11.15 14.67
C GLU A 66 -2.19 -11.93 15.10
N ALA A 67 -2.24 -13.22 14.75
CA ALA A 67 -3.33 -14.08 15.17
C ALA A 67 -3.03 -14.61 16.58
N ASP A 68 -3.78 -14.13 17.56
CA ASP A 68 -3.73 -14.63 18.92
C ASP A 68 -4.50 -15.96 19.00
N GLY A 69 -3.78 -17.08 18.95
CA GLY A 69 -4.35 -18.42 19.12
C GLY A 69 -4.86 -19.10 17.84
N GLN A 70 -3.95 -19.48 16.93
CA GLN A 70 -4.28 -20.42 15.86
C GLN A 70 -4.05 -21.88 16.29
N VAL A 71 -5.09 -22.72 16.25
CA VAL A 71 -4.96 -24.17 16.48
C VAL A 71 -4.45 -24.83 15.21
N THR A 72 -3.18 -25.24 15.21
CA THR A 72 -2.61 -26.01 14.09
C THR A 72 -3.01 -27.48 14.24
N ARG A 73 -3.91 -28.00 13.40
CA ARG A 73 -4.16 -29.46 13.28
C ARG A 73 -3.13 -30.03 12.31
N TYR A 74 -2.25 -30.89 12.82
CA TYR A 74 -1.42 -31.78 11.98
C TYR A 74 -2.30 -32.95 11.56
N ARG A 75 -2.34 -33.26 10.26
CA ARG A 75 -3.01 -34.44 9.71
C ARG A 75 -1.95 -35.46 9.32
#